data_AF-A0A9N9U4D7-F1
#
_entry.id   AF-A0A9N9U4D7-F1
#
_cell.length_a   1.000
_cell.length_b   1.000
_cell.length_c   1.000
_cell.angle_alpha   90.00
_cell.angle_beta   90.00
_cell.angle_gamma   90.00
#
_symmetry.space_group_name_H-M   'P 1'
#
loop_
_entity.id
_entity.type
_entity.pdbx_description
1 polymer ?
#
loop_
_entity_poly.entity_id
_entity_poly.type
_entity_poly.pdbx_seq_one_letter_code
_entity_poly.pdbx_strand_id
1 'polypeptide(L)'
;MEKAGLGHTQYFIQSPEDEQRALRDGWAGPRLDQFRRKERNLPLDGVFDSQAGIVQADLACNYALRLVEAAGAITFFGEGRGEFLTFIRDEKDNHQIKGIITRDQQRHHADLVIIAAGAHSHQIVPELQSFLTATAGNFVYIKVPQELKHRFEAKVFPPWTWNYTGASDGGGLGGFPLDRKFLLYLVAFVTLRK
;
A
#
# COMPACT_ATOMS: atom_id res chain seq x y z
N MET A 1 -14.56 -13.60 -1.53
CA MET A 1 -14.69 -13.91 -0.08
C MET A 1 -15.50 -15.16 0.17
N GLU A 2 -16.70 -15.31 -0.39
CA GLU A 2 -17.53 -16.50 -0.22
C GLU A 2 -16.86 -17.81 -0.68
N LYS A 3 -16.26 -17.83 -1.88
CA LYS A 3 -15.47 -18.99 -2.38
C LYS A 3 -14.27 -19.35 -1.48
N ALA A 4 -13.81 -18.43 -0.64
CA ALA A 4 -12.72 -18.64 0.31
C ALA A 4 -13.23 -19.03 1.72
N GLY A 5 -14.53 -19.24 1.90
CA GLY A 5 -15.13 -19.56 3.21
C GLY A 5 -15.26 -18.36 4.17
N LEU A 6 -14.94 -17.15 3.72
CA LEU A 6 -14.88 -15.93 4.55
C LEU A 6 -16.08 -15.00 4.30
N GLY A 7 -17.18 -15.50 3.75
CA GLY A 7 -18.37 -14.69 3.45
C GLY A 7 -18.93 -13.98 4.69
N HIS A 8 -18.84 -14.62 5.87
CA HIS A 8 -19.29 -14.07 7.15
C HIS A 8 -18.53 -12.80 7.61
N THR A 9 -17.38 -12.48 7.00
CA THR A 9 -16.59 -11.29 7.31
C THR A 9 -17.02 -10.05 6.53
N GLN A 10 -17.86 -10.23 5.51
CA GLN A 10 -18.34 -9.19 4.61
C GLN A 10 -19.76 -8.79 4.97
N TYR A 11 -20.06 -7.50 4.90
CA TYR A 11 -21.38 -6.96 5.19
C TYR A 11 -21.79 -5.99 4.08
N PHE A 12 -22.82 -6.33 3.31
CA PHE A 12 -23.37 -5.47 2.27
C PHE A 12 -24.19 -4.34 2.90
N ILE A 13 -23.77 -3.09 2.70
CA ILE A 13 -24.31 -1.92 3.43
C ILE A 13 -25.80 -1.68 3.12
N GLN A 14 -26.28 -2.13 1.96
CA GLN A 14 -27.69 -2.01 1.55
C GLN A 14 -28.59 -3.18 1.96
N SER A 15 -28.02 -4.30 2.45
CA SER A 15 -28.84 -5.44 2.90
C SER A 15 -29.29 -5.22 4.35
N PRO A 16 -30.61 -5.18 4.63
CA PRO A 16 -31.11 -5.10 6.00
C PRO A 16 -30.65 -6.29 6.85
N GLU A 17 -30.53 -7.49 6.25
CA GLU A 17 -30.06 -8.69 6.93
C GLU A 17 -28.61 -8.55 7.38
N ASP A 18 -27.75 -8.01 6.51
CA ASP A 18 -26.35 -7.75 6.81
C ASP A 18 -26.17 -6.60 7.79
N GLU A 19 -27.01 -5.57 7.75
CA GLU A 19 -27.00 -4.51 8.77
C GLU A 19 -27.32 -5.09 10.15
N GLN A 20 -28.35 -5.94 10.25
CA GLN A 20 -28.67 -6.63 11.51
C GLN A 20 -27.57 -7.59 11.94
N ARG A 21 -26.91 -8.28 11.01
CA ARG A 21 -25.77 -9.16 11.31
C ARG A 21 -24.59 -8.35 11.83
N ALA A 22 -24.23 -7.26 11.15
CA ALA A 22 -23.15 -6.38 11.53
C ALA A 22 -23.34 -5.85 12.95
N LEU A 23 -24.57 -5.42 13.29
CA LEU A 23 -24.92 -4.98 14.65
C LEU A 23 -24.71 -6.07 15.70
N ARG A 24 -25.15 -7.31 15.43
CA ARG A 24 -24.93 -8.47 16.33
C ARG A 24 -23.44 -8.77 16.52
N ASP A 25 -22.64 -8.57 15.47
CA ASP A 25 -21.20 -8.81 15.48
C ASP A 25 -20.39 -7.63 16.06
N GLY A 26 -21.06 -6.54 16.50
CA GLY A 26 -20.43 -5.38 17.12
C GLY A 26 -19.95 -4.30 16.14
N TRP A 27 -20.37 -4.39 14.88
CA TRP A 27 -20.12 -3.41 13.83
C TRP A 27 -21.31 -2.45 13.72
N ALA A 28 -21.09 -1.17 13.99
CA ALA A 28 -22.14 -0.16 13.98
C ALA A 28 -21.58 1.24 13.67
N GLY A 29 -22.48 2.16 13.38
CA GLY A 29 -22.19 3.60 13.30
C GLY A 29 -21.16 3.94 12.21
N PRO A 30 -20.11 4.73 12.53
CA PRO A 30 -19.14 5.19 11.54
C PRO A 30 -18.36 4.08 10.80
N ARG A 31 -18.39 2.83 11.28
CA ARG A 31 -17.77 1.72 10.55
C ARG A 31 -18.56 1.30 9.31
N LEU A 32 -19.88 1.49 9.34
CA LEU A 32 -20.79 1.17 8.23
C LEU A 32 -21.20 2.41 7.43
N ASP A 33 -21.14 3.60 8.04
CA ASP A 33 -21.42 4.88 7.40
C ASP A 33 -20.48 6.00 7.91
N GLN A 34 -19.22 5.94 7.49
CA GLN A 34 -18.15 6.83 7.96
C GLN A 34 -18.35 8.31 7.60
N PHE A 35 -19.20 8.58 6.58
CA PHE A 35 -19.49 9.94 6.10
C PHE A 35 -20.88 10.44 6.48
N ARG A 36 -21.60 9.71 7.35
CA ARG A 36 -22.95 10.02 7.81
C ARG A 36 -23.91 10.29 6.65
N ARG A 37 -23.81 9.48 5.61
CA ARG A 37 -24.62 9.62 4.39
C ARG A 37 -26.09 9.32 4.68
N LYS A 38 -26.39 8.29 5.48
CA LYS A 38 -27.77 7.94 5.87
C LYS A 38 -28.45 9.10 6.60
N GLU A 39 -27.80 9.67 7.63
CA GLU A 39 -28.30 10.83 8.38
C GLU A 39 -28.54 12.09 7.52
N ARG A 40 -27.81 12.19 6.39
CA ARG A 40 -27.90 13.30 5.43
C ARG A 40 -28.85 13.02 4.26
N ASN A 41 -29.60 11.91 4.29
CA ASN A 41 -30.44 11.45 3.19
C ASN A 41 -29.67 11.30 1.85
N LEU A 42 -28.40 10.89 1.92
CA LEU A 42 -27.56 10.63 0.75
C LEU A 42 -27.45 9.13 0.47
N PRO A 43 -27.41 8.70 -0.81
CA PRO A 43 -27.24 7.29 -1.16
C PRO A 43 -25.96 6.72 -0.57
N LEU A 44 -26.02 5.53 0.01
CA LEU A 44 -24.87 4.79 0.54
C LEU A 44 -24.94 3.37 0.03
N ASP A 45 -23.81 2.88 -0.48
CA ASP A 45 -23.65 1.51 -0.96
C ASP A 45 -22.20 1.08 -0.79
N GLY A 46 -21.98 -0.23 -0.74
CA GLY A 46 -20.67 -0.84 -0.61
C GLY A 46 -20.67 -2.10 0.24
N VAL A 47 -19.47 -2.60 0.47
CA VAL A 47 -19.22 -3.76 1.32
C VAL A 47 -18.27 -3.34 2.43
N PHE A 48 -18.66 -3.59 3.68
CA PHE A 48 -17.76 -3.50 4.82
C PHE A 48 -17.08 -4.87 5.03
N ASP A 49 -15.75 -4.87 5.05
CA ASP A 49 -14.93 -6.05 5.33
C ASP A 49 -14.32 -5.93 6.74
N SER A 50 -14.74 -6.79 7.65
CA SER A 50 -14.26 -6.81 9.03
C SER A 50 -12.83 -7.32 9.21
N GLN A 51 -12.23 -7.94 8.19
CA GLN A 51 -10.83 -8.38 8.18
C GLN A 51 -9.92 -7.35 7.50
N ALA A 52 -10.48 -6.35 6.82
CA ALA A 52 -9.68 -5.29 6.24
C ALA A 52 -9.05 -4.41 7.32
N GLY A 53 -7.86 -3.89 7.02
CA GLY A 53 -7.10 -3.07 7.95
C GLY A 53 -6.01 -2.28 7.26
N ILE A 54 -5.18 -1.64 8.07
CA ILE A 54 -4.04 -0.87 7.60
C ILE A 54 -2.77 -1.31 8.32
N VAL A 55 -1.65 -1.16 7.64
CA VAL A 55 -0.31 -1.30 8.23
C VAL A 55 0.45 0.00 8.02
N GLN A 56 1.21 0.41 9.03
CA GLN A 56 2.15 1.52 8.90
C GLN A 56 3.38 1.00 8.16
N ALA A 57 3.40 1.20 6.83
CA ALA A 57 4.38 0.57 5.95
C ALA A 57 5.83 0.95 6.29
N ASP A 58 6.07 2.19 6.70
CA ASP A 58 7.38 2.68 7.15
C ASP A 58 7.88 1.90 8.38
N LEU A 59 7.01 1.69 9.38
CA LEU A 59 7.34 0.94 10.59
C LEU A 59 7.51 -0.55 10.29
N ALA A 60 6.69 -1.12 9.41
CA ALA A 60 6.81 -2.51 9.00
C ALA A 60 8.14 -2.76 8.27
N CYS A 61 8.52 -1.89 7.33
CA CYS A 61 9.81 -1.96 6.64
C CYS A 61 10.98 -1.78 7.61
N ASN A 62 10.89 -0.83 8.54
CA ASN A 62 11.94 -0.62 9.55
C ASN A 62 12.08 -1.85 10.47
N TYR A 63 10.97 -2.47 10.84
CA TYR A 63 10.98 -3.69 11.63
C TYR A 63 11.62 -4.86 10.87
N ALA A 64 11.24 -5.07 9.61
CA ALA A 64 11.85 -6.08 8.76
C ALA A 64 13.37 -5.87 8.59
N LEU A 65 13.80 -4.62 8.39
CA LEU A 65 15.22 -4.26 8.33
C LEU A 65 15.98 -4.70 9.59
N ARG A 66 15.44 -4.39 10.78
CA ARG A 66 16.07 -4.81 12.05
C ARG A 66 16.16 -6.32 12.18
N LEU A 67 15.18 -7.07 11.69
CA LEU A 67 15.21 -8.54 11.73
C LEU A 67 16.32 -9.10 10.84
N VAL A 68 16.51 -8.55 9.62
CA VAL A 68 17.57 -9.04 8.73
C VAL A 68 18.97 -8.64 9.21
N GLU A 69 19.12 -7.44 9.78
CA GLU A 69 20.37 -7.00 10.41
C GLU A 69 20.71 -7.89 11.62
N ALA A 70 19.73 -8.21 12.46
CA ALA A 70 19.92 -9.12 13.59
C ALA A 70 20.28 -10.55 13.15
N ALA A 71 19.86 -10.96 11.95
CA ALA A 71 20.26 -12.21 11.33
C ALA A 71 21.65 -12.16 10.67
N GLY A 72 22.34 -11.01 10.71
CA GLY A 72 23.70 -10.82 10.21
C GLY A 72 23.80 -10.24 8.80
N ALA A 73 22.70 -9.75 8.22
CA ALA A 73 22.76 -9.07 6.92
C ALA A 73 23.55 -7.76 7.03
N ILE A 74 24.42 -7.52 6.05
CA ILE A 74 25.18 -6.26 5.93
C ILE A 74 24.43 -5.35 4.96
N THR A 75 24.10 -4.13 5.42
CA THR A 75 23.34 -3.18 4.62
C THR A 75 24.17 -1.97 4.19
N PHE A 76 23.96 -1.53 2.96
CA PHE A 76 24.59 -0.35 2.38
C PHE A 76 23.49 0.62 1.96
N PHE A 77 23.38 1.75 2.67
CA PHE A 77 22.37 2.79 2.42
C PHE A 77 23.03 4.11 2.06
N GLY A 78 22.26 4.98 1.42
CA GLY A 78 22.65 6.35 1.09
C GLY A 78 23.14 6.51 -0.35
N GLU A 79 23.12 7.76 -0.81
CA GLU A 79 23.65 8.17 -2.11
C GLU A 79 25.14 7.80 -2.22
N GLY A 80 25.56 7.34 -3.39
CA GLY A 80 26.92 6.84 -3.58
C GLY A 80 27.13 5.41 -3.07
N ARG A 81 26.99 5.20 -1.75
CA ARG A 81 27.33 3.93 -1.09
C ARG A 81 26.36 2.80 -1.36
N GLY A 82 25.06 3.07 -1.29
CA GLY A 82 24.00 2.07 -1.54
C GLY A 82 23.44 2.11 -2.96
N GLU A 83 23.93 3.03 -3.79
CA GLU A 83 23.38 3.25 -5.12
C GLU A 83 24.08 2.37 -6.15
N PHE A 84 23.31 1.54 -6.85
CA PHE A 84 23.80 0.68 -7.93
C PHE A 84 24.39 1.51 -9.07
N LEU A 85 25.56 1.11 -9.57
CA LEU A 85 26.19 1.68 -10.75
C LEU A 85 26.14 0.71 -11.94
N THR A 86 26.66 -0.51 -11.77
CA THR A 86 26.68 -1.52 -12.84
C THR A 86 26.89 -2.93 -12.28
N PHE A 87 26.69 -3.93 -13.11
CA PHE A 87 26.97 -5.33 -12.78
C PHE A 87 28.46 -5.66 -12.93
N ILE A 88 28.94 -6.55 -12.08
CA ILE A 88 30.17 -7.30 -12.31
C ILE A 88 29.79 -8.52 -13.15
N ARG A 89 30.39 -8.67 -14.33
CA ARG A 89 30.13 -9.79 -15.25
C ARG A 89 31.34 -10.71 -15.33
N ASP A 90 31.11 -11.99 -15.58
CA ASP A 90 32.19 -12.94 -15.79
C ASP A 90 32.93 -12.62 -17.10
N GLU A 91 34.26 -12.71 -17.08
CA GLU A 91 35.09 -12.39 -18.25
C GLU A 91 34.96 -13.43 -19.37
N LYS A 92 34.59 -14.67 -19.04
CA LYS A 92 34.42 -15.79 -19.98
C LYS A 92 32.98 -15.90 -20.47
N ASP A 93 32.01 -15.53 -19.63
CA ASP A 93 30.59 -15.49 -19.97
C ASP A 93 29.94 -14.18 -19.52
N ASN A 94 29.80 -13.25 -20.46
CA ASN A 94 29.23 -11.94 -20.21
C ASN A 94 27.73 -11.99 -19.79
N HIS A 95 27.05 -13.13 -19.95
CA HIS A 95 25.69 -13.30 -19.43
C HIS A 95 25.67 -13.64 -17.94
N GLN A 96 26.77 -14.13 -17.39
CA GLN A 96 26.87 -14.47 -15.98
C GLN A 96 27.19 -13.23 -15.13
N ILE A 97 26.29 -12.92 -14.19
CA ILE A 97 26.49 -11.86 -13.18
C ILE A 97 27.23 -12.45 -11.98
N LYS A 98 28.26 -11.74 -11.50
CA LYS A 98 29.12 -12.10 -10.36
C LYS A 98 29.07 -11.12 -9.20
N GLY A 99 28.20 -10.10 -9.29
CA GLY A 99 28.09 -9.05 -8.28
C GLY A 99 27.66 -7.71 -8.86
N ILE A 100 27.85 -6.66 -8.06
CA ILE A 100 27.53 -5.28 -8.42
C ILE A 100 28.68 -4.33 -8.06
N ILE A 101 28.71 -3.18 -8.72
CA ILE A 101 29.52 -2.02 -8.36
C ILE A 101 28.56 -0.92 -7.92
N THR A 102 28.84 -0.29 -6.80
CA THR A 102 28.10 0.89 -6.30
C THR A 102 28.75 2.18 -6.79
N ARG A 103 28.06 3.31 -6.70
CA ARG A 103 28.56 4.60 -7.22
C ARG A 103 29.84 5.10 -6.54
N ASP A 104 30.07 4.74 -5.29
CA ASP A 104 31.33 4.94 -4.57
C ASP A 104 32.47 4.00 -5.03
N GLN A 105 32.27 3.29 -6.15
CA GLN A 105 33.20 2.36 -6.79
C GLN A 105 33.50 1.09 -5.97
N GLN A 106 32.75 0.84 -4.89
CA GLN A 106 32.90 -0.41 -4.15
C GLN A 106 32.37 -1.59 -4.96
N ARG A 107 33.08 -2.72 -4.86
CA ARG A 107 32.76 -3.97 -5.57
C ARG A 107 32.18 -4.98 -4.60
N HIS A 108 30.98 -5.45 -4.88
CA HIS A 108 30.27 -6.44 -4.07
C HIS A 108 30.08 -7.72 -4.88
N HIS A 109 30.90 -8.73 -4.61
CA HIS A 109 30.81 -10.03 -5.27
C HIS A 109 29.75 -10.92 -4.61
N ALA A 110 29.02 -11.68 -5.42
CA ALA A 110 27.99 -12.60 -4.96
C ALA A 110 27.74 -13.73 -5.97
N ASP A 111 27.31 -14.90 -5.47
CA ASP A 111 26.87 -16.02 -6.31
C ASP A 111 25.48 -15.78 -6.93
N LEU A 112 24.67 -14.91 -6.30
CA LEU A 112 23.35 -14.52 -6.76
C LEU A 112 23.13 -13.02 -6.53
N VAL A 113 22.62 -12.34 -7.56
CA VAL A 113 22.20 -10.93 -7.47
C VAL A 113 20.70 -10.87 -7.68
N ILE A 114 19.97 -10.32 -6.71
CA ILE A 114 18.52 -10.13 -6.76
C ILE A 114 18.23 -8.64 -6.97
N ILE A 115 17.47 -8.32 -8.01
CA ILE A 115 17.00 -6.95 -8.26
C ILE A 115 15.58 -6.80 -7.71
N ALA A 116 15.45 -5.99 -6.66
CA ALA A 116 14.18 -5.65 -6.01
C ALA A 116 14.01 -4.13 -5.88
N ALA A 117 14.31 -3.38 -6.95
CA ALA A 117 14.40 -1.91 -6.95
C ALA A 117 13.07 -1.19 -7.24
N GLY A 118 11.93 -1.84 -6.97
CA GLY A 118 10.60 -1.27 -7.19
C GLY A 118 10.42 -0.70 -8.60
N ALA A 119 9.95 0.54 -8.69
CA ALA A 119 9.72 1.24 -9.95
C ALA A 119 10.97 1.41 -10.82
N HIS A 120 12.18 1.34 -10.24
CA HIS A 120 13.45 1.49 -10.96
C HIS A 120 14.00 0.17 -11.52
N SER A 121 13.36 -0.98 -11.23
CA SER A 121 13.86 -2.30 -11.66
C SER A 121 14.09 -2.39 -13.17
N HIS A 122 13.23 -1.77 -13.99
CA HIS A 122 13.36 -1.73 -15.46
C HIS A 122 14.53 -0.87 -15.97
N GLN A 123 15.09 0.01 -15.14
CA GLN A 123 16.29 0.79 -15.47
C GLN A 123 17.56 -0.03 -15.23
N ILE A 124 17.50 -0.98 -14.28
CA ILE A 124 18.61 -1.88 -13.94
C ILE A 124 18.60 -3.13 -14.83
N VAL A 125 17.41 -3.66 -15.13
CA VAL A 125 17.18 -4.84 -15.98
C VAL A 125 16.31 -4.40 -17.17
N PRO A 126 16.91 -3.96 -18.29
CA PRO A 126 16.18 -3.39 -19.42
C PRO A 126 15.13 -4.31 -20.04
N GLU A 127 15.31 -5.63 -19.93
CA GLU A 127 14.38 -6.64 -20.43
C GLU A 127 12.98 -6.53 -19.80
N LEU A 128 12.88 -5.94 -18.60
CA LEU A 128 11.62 -5.71 -17.91
C LEU A 128 10.79 -4.57 -18.52
N GLN A 129 11.38 -3.72 -19.38
CA GLN A 129 10.68 -2.55 -19.96
C GLN A 129 9.44 -2.93 -20.77
N SER A 130 9.39 -4.14 -21.31
CA SER A 130 8.27 -4.62 -22.12
C SER A 130 6.98 -4.90 -21.32
N PHE A 131 7.08 -5.10 -20.00
CA PHE A 131 5.91 -5.42 -19.16
C PHE A 131 5.89 -4.71 -17.79
N LEU A 132 6.92 -3.94 -17.43
CA LEU A 132 6.95 -3.13 -16.22
C LEU A 132 6.80 -1.64 -16.58
N THR A 133 5.73 -1.01 -16.08
CA THR A 133 5.53 0.45 -16.18
C THR A 133 5.64 1.06 -14.79
N ALA A 134 6.55 2.02 -14.61
CA ALA A 134 6.60 2.84 -13.42
C ALA A 134 5.43 3.83 -13.42
N THR A 135 4.65 3.84 -12.35
CA THR A 135 3.55 4.79 -12.15
C THR A 135 3.71 5.51 -10.83
N ALA A 136 3.25 6.76 -10.80
CA ALA A 136 3.17 7.56 -9.59
C ALA A 136 1.71 7.77 -9.22
N GLY A 137 1.42 7.74 -7.92
CA GLY A 137 0.11 8.09 -7.35
C GLY A 137 0.18 9.41 -6.60
N ASN A 138 -0.96 10.10 -6.50
CA ASN A 138 -1.07 11.33 -5.74
C ASN A 138 -1.69 11.05 -4.37
N PHE A 139 -1.11 11.68 -3.34
CA PHE A 139 -1.57 11.62 -1.97
C PHE A 139 -1.86 13.03 -1.46
N VAL A 140 -2.97 13.19 -0.75
CA VAL A 140 -3.32 14.43 -0.05
C VAL A 140 -3.36 14.14 1.44
N TYR A 141 -2.70 15.00 2.21
CA TYR A 141 -2.65 14.93 3.67
C TYR A 141 -3.48 16.06 4.24
N ILE A 142 -4.46 15.72 5.07
CA ILE A 142 -5.30 16.70 5.75
C ILE A 142 -5.00 16.65 7.23
N LYS A 143 -4.53 17.78 7.78
CA LYS A 143 -4.37 17.93 9.22
C LYS A 143 -5.74 18.12 9.86
N VAL A 144 -6.12 17.20 10.75
CA VAL A 144 -7.42 17.23 11.41
C VAL A 144 -7.34 18.03 12.73
N PRO A 145 -8.24 19.02 12.94
CA PRO A 145 -8.35 19.75 14.21
C PRO A 145 -8.61 18.82 15.40
N GLN A 146 -8.13 19.21 16.60
CA GLN A 146 -8.16 18.37 17.80
C GLN A 146 -9.58 17.88 18.14
N GLU A 147 -10.56 18.76 18.04
CA GLU A 147 -11.96 18.52 18.33
C GLU A 147 -12.62 17.52 17.36
N LEU A 148 -12.04 17.31 16.17
CA LEU A 148 -12.56 16.38 15.16
C LEU A 148 -11.82 15.03 15.14
N LYS A 149 -10.70 14.88 15.84
CA LYS A 149 -9.86 13.66 15.77
C LYS A 149 -10.62 12.38 16.07
N HIS A 150 -11.45 12.40 17.11
CA HIS A 150 -12.25 11.25 17.56
C HIS A 150 -13.14 10.66 16.45
N ARG A 151 -13.46 11.42 15.38
CA ARG A 151 -14.27 10.97 14.24
C ARG A 151 -13.48 10.17 13.22
N PHE A 152 -12.17 10.35 13.17
CA PHE A 152 -11.29 9.82 12.12
C PHE A 152 -10.23 8.85 12.68
N GLU A 153 -10.28 8.55 13.97
CA GLU A 153 -9.41 7.54 14.58
C GLU A 153 -9.71 6.14 14.05
N ALA A 154 -8.66 5.32 13.90
CA ALA A 154 -8.75 3.97 13.35
C ALA A 154 -9.71 3.02 14.10
N LYS A 155 -10.06 3.34 15.36
CA LYS A 155 -11.04 2.59 16.15
C LYS A 155 -12.45 2.68 15.57
N VAL A 156 -12.79 3.79 14.90
CA VAL A 156 -14.15 4.08 14.43
C VAL A 156 -14.22 4.36 12.92
N PHE A 157 -13.14 4.85 12.32
CA PHE A 157 -13.08 5.21 10.91
C PHE A 157 -12.25 4.15 10.15
N PRO A 158 -12.89 3.28 9.35
CA PRO A 158 -12.17 2.25 8.62
C PRO A 158 -11.41 2.85 7.42
N PRO A 159 -10.39 2.14 6.90
CA PRO A 159 -9.93 2.40 5.54
C PRO A 159 -11.10 2.24 4.57
N TRP A 160 -11.14 3.07 3.54
CA TRP A 160 -12.23 3.04 2.57
C TRP A 160 -11.71 3.33 1.18
N THR A 161 -12.44 2.83 0.19
CA THR A 161 -12.19 3.08 -1.22
C THR A 161 -13.51 3.23 -1.96
N TRP A 162 -13.55 4.15 -2.90
CA TRP A 162 -14.65 4.39 -3.81
C TRP A 162 -14.15 4.30 -5.25
N ASN A 163 -14.93 3.63 -6.10
CA ASN A 163 -14.62 3.43 -7.52
C ASN A 163 -13.20 2.88 -7.78
N TYR A 164 -12.71 1.98 -6.92
CA TYR A 164 -11.37 1.40 -7.04
C TYR A 164 -11.18 0.61 -8.35
N THR A 165 -12.24 0.01 -8.88
CA THR A 165 -12.21 -0.73 -10.15
C THR A 165 -12.24 0.16 -11.39
N GLY A 166 -12.35 1.49 -11.24
CA GLY A 166 -12.39 2.43 -12.36
C GLY A 166 -13.67 2.34 -13.20
N ALA A 167 -14.78 1.90 -12.61
CA ALA A 167 -16.09 1.84 -13.26
C ALA A 167 -16.66 3.22 -13.63
N SER A 168 -16.17 4.30 -13.01
CA SER A 168 -16.45 5.68 -13.42
C SER A 168 -15.25 6.36 -14.08
N ASP A 169 -15.53 7.18 -15.09
CA ASP A 169 -14.54 7.96 -15.85
C ASP A 169 -13.78 8.99 -15.00
N GLY A 170 -14.31 9.37 -13.82
CA GLY A 170 -13.72 10.34 -12.91
C GLY A 170 -12.59 9.81 -12.02
N GLY A 171 -12.22 8.54 -12.16
CA GLY A 171 -11.25 7.88 -11.27
C GLY A 171 -11.83 7.49 -9.91
N GLY A 172 -11.00 6.93 -9.04
CA GLY A 172 -11.35 6.47 -7.70
C GLY A 172 -10.70 7.30 -6.60
N LEU A 173 -11.23 7.16 -5.40
CA LEU A 173 -10.67 7.77 -4.19
C LEU A 173 -10.60 6.74 -3.08
N GLY A 174 -9.59 6.84 -2.24
CA GLY A 174 -9.53 6.09 -1.00
C GLY A 174 -9.00 6.94 0.12
N GLY A 175 -9.15 6.44 1.34
CA GLY A 175 -8.57 7.09 2.49
C GLY A 175 -8.35 6.15 3.65
N PHE A 176 -7.46 6.59 4.53
CA PHE A 176 -7.08 5.87 5.73
C PHE A 176 -7.46 6.69 6.96
N PRO A 177 -7.72 6.05 8.11
CA PRO A 177 -7.88 6.76 9.37
C PRO A 177 -6.64 7.59 9.74
N LEU A 178 -6.81 8.43 10.76
CA LEU A 178 -5.72 9.23 11.31
C LEU A 178 -4.51 8.37 11.65
N ASP A 179 -3.35 8.83 11.19
CA ASP A 179 -2.06 8.28 11.62
C ASP A 179 -1.64 8.83 12.99
N ARG A 180 -0.44 8.43 13.42
CA ARG A 180 0.16 8.87 14.68
C ARG A 180 0.48 10.38 14.71
N LYS A 181 0.51 11.05 13.56
CA LYS A 181 0.72 12.50 13.42
C LYS A 181 -0.59 13.27 13.26
N PHE A 182 -1.75 12.60 13.36
CA PHE A 182 -3.07 13.17 13.19
C PHE A 182 -3.33 13.75 11.79
N LEU A 183 -2.77 13.07 10.78
CA LEU A 183 -3.03 13.33 9.38
C LEU A 183 -4.03 12.29 8.84
N LEU A 184 -5.04 12.77 8.13
CA LEU A 184 -5.89 11.95 7.29
C LEU A 184 -5.25 11.83 5.91
N TYR A 185 -5.21 10.62 5.39
CA TYR A 185 -4.58 10.31 4.11
C TYR A 185 -5.66 10.06 3.08
N LEU A 186 -5.60 10.78 1.97
CA LEU A 186 -6.45 10.54 0.81
C LEU A 186 -5.60 10.15 -0.38
N VAL A 187 -6.03 9.12 -1.10
CA VAL A 187 -5.37 8.61 -2.30
C VAL A 187 -6.31 8.79 -3.48
N ALA A 188 -5.82 9.39 -4.56
CA ALA A 188 -6.55 9.45 -5.82
C ALA A 188 -6.04 8.34 -6.76
N PHE A 189 -6.98 7.53 -7.27
CA PHE A 189 -6.74 6.54 -8.30
C PHE A 189 -7.18 7.13 -9.63
N VAL A 190 -6.24 7.68 -10.40
CA VAL A 190 -6.54 8.12 -11.76
C VAL A 190 -6.24 6.97 -12.71
N THR A 191 -7.27 6.44 -13.37
CA THR A 191 -7.07 5.51 -14.47
C THR A 191 -6.56 6.31 -15.65
N LEU A 192 -5.25 6.28 -15.89
CA LEU A 192 -4.68 6.74 -17.14
C LEU A 192 -5.14 5.75 -18.22
N ARG A 193 -6.20 6.10 -18.96
CA ARG A 193 -6.53 5.39 -20.20
C ARG A 193 -5.36 5.63 -21.15
N LYS A 194 -4.65 4.56 -21.49
CA LYS A 194 -3.75 4.55 -22.66
C LYS A 194 -4.60 4.46 -23.93
#